data_AF-A0A420Y9D6-F1
#
_entry.id   AF-A0A420Y9D6-F1
#
_cell.length_a   1.000
_cell.length_b   1.000
_cell.length_c   1.000
_cell.angle_alpha   90.00
_cell.angle_beta   90.00
_cell.angle_gamma   90.00
#
_symmetry.space_group_name_H-M   'P 1'
#
loop_
_entity.id
_entity.type
_entity.pdbx_description
1 polymer ?
#
loop_
_entity_poly.entity_id
_entity_poly.type
_entity_poly.pdbx_seq_one_letter_code
_entity_poly.pdbx_strand_id
1 'polypeptide(L)'
;MPPNPNLQAQLLTSLLTTTPNLPTPSSTFLATILNPYTSRPPPPLAVLTATARTRLLSSDLTSPTLLDPTYISTHILPPSSTDPNIRSAVLDRDVCLQVLDIENLSKSRWSQVEDLEALERGEGTRGREIIRLRDEEDENGNGERGVTQLPSQTQTQGGAARATISGGGEKATHKLVLQDAKGQKIYGLELRKVDKIAIGKLNIGEKMVVKKGASVSRGVIMLEPEKCVVLGGKVEAWHKAWVEGRLARLKEAVQGVGQ
;
A
#
# COMPACT_ATOMS: atom_id res chain seq x y z
N MET A 1 -9.31 -35.02 6.36
CA MET A 1 -8.60 -35.44 5.13
C MET A 1 -7.56 -34.37 4.82
N PRO A 2 -6.28 -34.72 4.56
CA PRO A 2 -5.29 -33.74 4.11
C PRO A 2 -5.72 -33.11 2.77
N PRO A 3 -5.38 -31.84 2.49
CA PRO A 3 -5.66 -31.22 1.20
C PRO A 3 -4.98 -32.01 0.06
N ASN A 4 -5.62 -32.08 -1.11
CA ASN A 4 -5.09 -32.81 -2.26
C ASN A 4 -3.73 -32.20 -2.67
N PRO A 5 -2.60 -32.92 -2.50
CA PRO A 5 -1.26 -32.36 -2.71
C PRO A 5 -1.03 -31.90 -4.17
N ASN A 6 -1.75 -32.49 -5.12
CA ASN A 6 -1.68 -32.12 -6.53
C ASN A 6 -2.30 -30.72 -6.77
N LEU A 7 -3.46 -30.44 -6.17
CA LEU A 7 -4.14 -29.15 -6.32
C LEU A 7 -3.33 -28.00 -5.70
N GLN A 8 -2.66 -28.27 -4.58
CA GLN A 8 -1.79 -27.30 -3.94
C GLN A 8 -0.59 -26.91 -4.81
N ALA A 9 0.06 -27.89 -5.44
CA ALA A 9 1.16 -27.64 -6.38
C ALA A 9 0.68 -26.87 -7.63
N GLN A 10 -0.51 -27.20 -8.15
CA GLN A 10 -1.12 -26.46 -9.27
C GLN A 10 -1.42 -25.01 -8.90
N LEU A 11 -1.96 -24.76 -7.71
CA LEU A 11 -2.24 -23.42 -7.21
C LEU A 11 -0.96 -22.59 -7.06
N LEU A 12 0.08 -23.16 -6.45
CA LEU A 12 1.38 -22.49 -6.31
C LEU A 12 1.96 -22.12 -7.68
N THR A 13 1.98 -23.07 -8.61
CA THR A 13 2.52 -22.87 -9.96
C THR A 13 1.74 -21.78 -10.72
N SER A 14 0.41 -21.84 -10.68
CA SER A 14 -0.47 -20.84 -11.28
C SER A 14 -0.22 -19.44 -10.69
N LEU A 15 -0.09 -19.35 -9.37
CA LEU A 15 0.15 -18.09 -8.67
C LEU A 15 1.48 -17.44 -9.06
N LEU A 16 2.57 -18.21 -9.06
CA LEU A 16 3.91 -17.70 -9.40
C LEU A 16 4.04 -17.37 -10.90
N THR A 17 3.32 -18.07 -11.76
CA THR A 17 3.33 -17.82 -13.22
C THR A 17 2.54 -16.57 -13.58
N THR A 18 1.37 -16.37 -12.98
CA THR A 18 0.49 -15.22 -13.28
C THR A 18 0.94 -13.91 -12.61
N THR A 19 1.75 -14.01 -11.55
CA THR A 19 2.21 -12.85 -10.79
C THR A 19 3.72 -12.92 -10.58
N PRO A 20 4.53 -12.44 -11.54
CA PRO A 20 5.97 -12.46 -11.39
C PRO A 20 6.37 -11.62 -10.17
N ASN A 21 7.41 -12.07 -9.45
CA ASN A 21 7.98 -11.43 -8.26
C ASN A 21 7.11 -11.48 -6.99
N LEU A 22 6.02 -12.26 -7.00
CA LEU A 22 5.26 -12.50 -5.78
C LEU A 22 6.09 -13.34 -4.80
N PRO A 23 6.07 -13.05 -3.49
CA PRO A 23 6.76 -13.88 -2.52
C PRO A 23 6.16 -15.28 -2.49
N THR A 24 7.01 -16.30 -2.36
CA THR A 24 6.55 -17.70 -2.37
C THR A 24 5.77 -18.00 -1.10
N PRO A 25 4.46 -18.30 -1.19
CA PRO A 25 3.66 -18.65 -0.02
C PRO A 25 4.04 -20.03 0.53
N SER A 26 3.82 -20.23 1.82
CA SER A 26 4.05 -21.53 2.46
C SER A 26 2.98 -22.56 2.06
N SER A 27 3.29 -23.84 2.31
CA SER A 27 2.29 -24.90 2.18
C SER A 27 1.10 -24.72 3.14
N THR A 28 1.34 -24.25 4.35
CA THR A 28 0.30 -24.00 5.36
C THR A 28 -0.68 -22.92 4.90
N PHE A 29 -0.18 -21.83 4.33
CA PHE A 29 -1.02 -20.74 3.80
C PHE A 29 -1.95 -21.24 2.69
N LEU A 30 -1.40 -22.00 1.73
CA LEU A 30 -2.18 -22.57 0.63
C LEU A 30 -3.22 -23.56 1.15
N ALA A 31 -2.87 -24.36 2.16
CA ALA A 31 -3.81 -25.28 2.80
C ALA A 31 -4.99 -24.52 3.43
N THR A 32 -4.79 -23.34 4.04
CA THR A 32 -5.89 -22.51 4.59
C THR A 32 -6.89 -22.08 3.51
N ILE A 33 -6.44 -21.88 2.26
CA ILE A 33 -7.31 -21.53 1.14
C ILE A 33 -8.06 -22.77 0.63
N LEU A 34 -7.43 -23.94 0.64
CA LEU A 34 -7.99 -25.18 0.10
C LEU A 34 -8.87 -25.95 1.10
N ASN A 35 -8.65 -25.78 2.40
CA ASN A 35 -9.33 -26.52 3.47
C ASN A 35 -10.88 -26.46 3.39
N PRO A 36 -11.51 -25.31 3.05
CA PRO A 36 -12.97 -25.23 2.87
C PRO A 36 -13.53 -26.15 1.77
N TYR A 37 -12.68 -26.62 0.85
CA TYR A 37 -13.06 -27.46 -0.30
C TYR A 37 -12.66 -28.93 -0.13
N THR A 38 -12.41 -29.36 1.11
CA THR A 38 -12.13 -30.78 1.41
C THR A 38 -13.38 -31.66 1.32
N SER A 39 -14.57 -31.10 1.52
CA SER A 39 -15.87 -31.78 1.48
C SER A 39 -16.80 -31.28 0.36
N ARG A 40 -16.30 -30.39 -0.51
CA ARG A 40 -17.06 -29.75 -1.58
C ARG A 40 -16.19 -29.58 -2.83
N PRO A 41 -16.79 -29.56 -4.03
CA PRO A 41 -16.02 -29.29 -5.24
C PRO A 41 -15.28 -27.95 -5.15
N PRO A 42 -13.98 -27.89 -5.48
CA PRO A 42 -13.24 -26.64 -5.45
C PRO A 42 -13.70 -25.71 -6.59
N PRO A 43 -13.64 -24.38 -6.39
CA PRO A 43 -13.87 -23.43 -7.46
C PRO A 43 -12.76 -23.53 -8.52
N PRO A 44 -12.96 -22.93 -9.71
CA PRO A 44 -11.94 -22.92 -10.76
C PRO A 44 -10.59 -22.40 -10.27
N LEU A 45 -9.50 -22.95 -10.81
CA LEU A 45 -8.12 -22.61 -10.42
C LEU A 45 -7.82 -21.10 -10.50
N ALA A 46 -8.41 -20.40 -11.47
CA ALA A 46 -8.28 -18.95 -11.61
C ALA A 46 -8.82 -18.19 -10.39
N VAL A 47 -9.96 -18.63 -9.83
CA VAL A 47 -10.57 -18.03 -8.63
C VAL A 47 -9.73 -18.31 -7.40
N LEU A 48 -9.21 -19.53 -7.27
CA LEU A 48 -8.29 -19.90 -6.20
C LEU A 48 -7.01 -19.07 -6.27
N THR A 49 -6.46 -18.88 -7.47
CA THR A 49 -5.25 -18.09 -7.72
C THR A 49 -5.46 -16.63 -7.35
N ALA A 50 -6.57 -16.02 -7.79
CA ALA A 50 -6.93 -14.64 -7.44
C ALA A 50 -7.15 -14.47 -5.93
N THR A 51 -7.80 -15.45 -5.28
CA THR A 51 -8.01 -15.47 -3.83
C THR A 51 -6.69 -15.56 -3.07
N ALA A 52 -5.80 -16.47 -3.50
CA ALA A 52 -4.47 -16.65 -2.91
C ALA A 52 -3.64 -15.38 -3.03
N ARG A 53 -3.59 -14.78 -4.23
CA ARG A 53 -2.90 -13.52 -4.48
C ARG A 53 -3.43 -12.40 -3.58
N THR A 54 -4.75 -12.22 -3.53
CA THR A 54 -5.38 -11.15 -2.75
C THR A 54 -5.09 -11.32 -1.27
N ARG A 55 -5.27 -12.53 -0.73
CA ARG A 55 -4.97 -12.81 0.69
C ARG A 55 -3.51 -12.57 1.01
N LEU A 56 -2.59 -13.05 0.17
CA LEU A 56 -1.15 -12.87 0.39
C LEU A 56 -0.75 -11.38 0.38
N LEU A 57 -1.25 -10.60 -0.58
CA LEU A 57 -0.95 -9.17 -0.67
C LEU A 57 -1.58 -8.35 0.46
N SER A 58 -2.66 -8.84 1.06
CA SER A 58 -3.32 -8.20 2.21
C SER A 58 -2.82 -8.66 3.59
N SER A 59 -1.93 -9.66 3.65
CA SER A 59 -1.34 -10.17 4.90
C SER A 59 -0.06 -9.43 5.27
N ASP A 60 0.28 -9.41 6.56
CA ASP A 60 1.60 -8.97 7.05
C ASP A 60 2.67 -10.01 6.66
N LEU A 61 3.74 -9.60 5.94
CA LEU A 61 4.81 -10.51 5.49
C LEU A 61 5.55 -11.19 6.65
N THR A 62 5.52 -10.62 7.85
CA THR A 62 6.16 -11.19 9.04
C THR A 62 5.30 -12.25 9.72
N SER A 63 4.06 -12.46 9.25
CA SER A 63 3.15 -13.45 9.81
C SER A 63 3.77 -14.84 9.73
N PRO A 64 3.82 -15.57 10.85
CA PRO A 64 4.35 -16.93 10.84
C PRO A 64 3.50 -17.79 9.90
N THR A 65 4.14 -18.73 9.20
CA THR A 65 3.49 -19.64 8.25
C THR A 65 2.91 -18.98 6.99
N LEU A 66 3.07 -17.67 6.76
CA LEU A 66 2.59 -17.05 5.51
C LEU A 66 3.47 -17.43 4.31
N LEU A 67 4.79 -17.27 4.47
CA LEU A 67 5.77 -17.48 3.41
C LEU A 67 6.57 -18.75 3.61
N ASP A 68 7.08 -19.29 2.52
CA ASP A 68 7.99 -20.43 2.54
C ASP A 68 9.31 -20.06 3.25
N PRO A 69 9.81 -20.87 4.21
CA PRO A 69 11.04 -20.56 4.94
C PRO A 69 12.29 -20.44 4.05
N THR A 70 12.36 -21.21 2.96
CA THR A 70 13.47 -21.14 1.99
C THR A 70 13.42 -19.85 1.21
N TYR A 71 12.21 -19.37 0.87
CA TYR A 71 12.03 -18.06 0.27
C TYR A 71 12.49 -16.95 1.21
N ILE A 72 12.10 -16.98 2.49
CA ILE A 72 12.53 -15.99 3.48
C ILE A 72 14.05 -15.96 3.60
N SER A 73 14.74 -17.10 3.67
CA SER A 73 16.20 -17.10 3.82
C SER A 73 16.94 -16.49 2.63
N THR A 74 16.33 -16.52 1.45
CA THR A 74 16.94 -16.10 0.19
C THR A 74 16.51 -14.72 -0.29
N HIS A 75 15.44 -14.11 0.23
CA HIS A 75 14.84 -12.86 -0.27
C HIS A 75 14.64 -11.78 0.81
N ILE A 76 15.43 -11.82 1.88
CA ILE A 76 15.48 -10.81 2.96
C ILE A 76 16.52 -9.73 2.68
N LEU A 77 16.45 -8.64 3.45
CA LEU A 77 17.47 -7.60 3.42
C LEU A 77 18.83 -8.16 3.86
N PRO A 78 19.91 -7.94 3.10
CA PRO A 78 21.26 -8.27 3.55
C PRO A 78 21.64 -7.41 4.76
N PRO A 79 22.40 -7.92 5.75
CA PRO A 79 22.84 -7.13 6.90
C PRO A 79 23.59 -5.85 6.51
N SER A 80 24.35 -5.90 5.41
CA SER A 80 25.08 -4.75 4.85
C SER A 80 24.16 -3.64 4.33
N SER A 81 22.91 -3.95 4.00
CA SER A 81 21.95 -2.95 3.53
C SER A 81 21.37 -2.11 4.67
N THR A 82 21.40 -2.60 5.91
CA THR A 82 20.86 -1.88 7.07
C THR A 82 21.91 -1.19 7.93
N ASP A 83 23.20 -1.44 7.69
CA ASP A 83 24.28 -0.82 8.44
C ASP A 83 24.50 0.64 7.98
N PRO A 84 24.28 1.65 8.85
CA PRO A 84 24.47 3.05 8.48
C PRO A 84 25.95 3.42 8.29
N ASN A 85 26.89 2.62 8.79
CA ASN A 85 28.33 2.87 8.64
C ASN A 85 28.82 2.54 7.22
N ILE A 86 28.07 1.73 6.47
CA ILE A 86 28.38 1.42 5.08
C ILE A 86 27.92 2.58 4.21
N ARG A 87 28.89 3.31 3.65
CA ARG A 87 28.64 4.49 2.81
C ARG A 87 27.76 4.17 1.61
N SER A 88 28.07 3.07 0.91
CA SER A 88 27.35 2.65 -0.29
C SER A 88 27.42 1.13 -0.42
N ALA A 89 26.29 0.52 -0.74
CA ALA A 89 26.12 -0.89 -1.04
C ALA A 89 25.10 -1.04 -2.18
N VAL A 90 24.94 -2.26 -2.65
CA VAL A 90 23.95 -2.62 -3.67
C VAL A 90 23.24 -3.88 -3.21
N LEU A 91 21.93 -3.98 -3.43
CA LEU A 91 21.19 -5.21 -3.17
C LEU A 91 21.66 -6.30 -4.13
N ASP A 92 22.10 -7.43 -3.59
CA ASP A 92 22.60 -8.59 -4.33
C ASP A 92 21.49 -9.50 -4.87
N ARG A 93 20.26 -9.26 -4.44
CA ARG A 93 19.05 -10.06 -4.70
C ARG A 93 17.80 -9.18 -4.76
N ASP A 94 16.73 -9.75 -5.28
CA ASP A 94 15.40 -9.15 -5.19
C ASP A 94 14.87 -9.32 -3.76
N VAL A 95 14.31 -8.24 -3.20
CA VAL A 95 13.76 -8.24 -1.83
C VAL A 95 12.31 -7.78 -1.88
N CYS A 96 11.41 -8.62 -1.36
CA CYS A 96 10.01 -8.24 -1.17
C CYS A 96 9.87 -7.53 0.18
N LEU A 97 9.35 -6.30 0.13
CA LEU A 97 9.16 -5.43 1.26
C LEU A 97 7.69 -5.05 1.39
N GLN A 98 7.27 -4.75 2.61
CA GLN A 98 5.99 -4.12 2.90
C GLN A 98 6.20 -2.69 3.41
N VAL A 99 5.30 -1.79 3.02
CA VAL A 99 5.34 -0.38 3.40
C VAL A 99 4.77 -0.22 4.81
N LEU A 100 5.55 0.31 5.75
CA LEU A 100 5.09 0.63 7.10
C LEU A 100 4.73 2.11 7.26
N ASP A 101 5.39 2.99 6.53
CA ASP A 101 5.16 4.44 6.60
C ASP A 101 5.56 5.14 5.30
N ILE A 102 4.97 6.31 5.05
CA ILE A 102 5.29 7.22 3.95
C ILE A 102 5.23 8.68 4.42
N GLU A 103 6.33 9.40 4.22
CA GLU A 103 6.43 10.83 4.47
C GLU A 103 6.67 11.58 3.14
N ASN A 104 6.00 12.72 2.95
CA ASN A 104 6.30 13.64 1.87
C ASN A 104 7.33 14.66 2.36
N LEU A 105 8.53 14.62 1.80
CA LEU A 105 9.63 15.51 2.17
C LEU A 105 9.60 16.86 1.43
N SER A 106 8.75 17.00 0.41
CA SER A 106 8.64 18.23 -0.39
C SER A 106 7.66 19.24 0.19
N LYS A 107 6.89 18.89 1.22
CA LYS A 107 6.00 19.79 1.96
C LYS A 107 6.42 19.85 3.42
N SER A 108 6.40 21.04 4.03
CA SER A 108 6.65 21.16 5.48
C SER A 108 5.59 20.39 6.27
N ARG A 109 5.96 19.87 7.44
CA ARG A 109 5.01 19.18 8.33
C ARG A 109 3.87 20.10 8.73
N TRP A 110 4.16 21.38 8.99
CA TRP A 110 3.14 22.40 9.28
C TRP A 110 2.11 22.56 8.17
N SER A 111 2.56 22.74 6.91
CA SER A 111 1.65 22.84 5.76
C SER A 111 0.79 21.57 5.60
N GLN A 112 1.33 20.39 5.91
CA GLN A 112 0.53 19.16 5.90
C GLN A 112 -0.49 19.09 7.03
N VAL A 113 -0.21 19.68 8.20
CA VAL A 113 -1.19 19.81 9.30
C VAL A 113 -2.31 20.75 8.87
N GLU A 114 -1.98 21.93 8.34
CA GLU A 114 -2.96 22.90 7.85
C GLU A 114 -3.87 22.30 6.77
N ASP A 115 -3.29 21.60 5.79
CA ASP A 115 -4.04 20.92 4.72
C ASP A 115 -5.04 19.89 5.28
N LEU A 116 -4.65 19.15 6.33
CA LEU A 116 -5.51 18.13 6.95
C LEU A 116 -6.61 18.73 7.84
N GLU A 117 -6.31 19.79 8.59
CA GLU A 117 -7.30 20.49 9.42
C GLU A 117 -8.32 21.26 8.56
N ALA A 118 -7.87 21.86 7.46
CA ALA A 118 -8.77 22.50 6.50
C ALA A 118 -9.74 21.48 5.91
N LEU A 119 -9.26 20.27 5.59
CA LEU A 119 -10.11 19.19 5.11
C LEU A 119 -11.12 18.71 6.17
N GLU A 120 -10.70 18.59 7.43
CA GLU A 120 -11.58 18.24 8.56
C GLU A 120 -12.67 19.30 8.81
N ARG A 121 -12.35 20.58 8.54
CA ARG A 121 -13.30 21.70 8.62
C ARG A 121 -14.19 21.84 7.37
N GLY A 122 -14.00 21.01 6.34
CA GLY A 122 -14.73 21.11 5.06
C GLY A 122 -14.28 22.29 4.18
N GLU A 123 -13.12 22.87 4.45
CA GLU A 123 -12.52 23.99 3.73
C GLU A 123 -11.55 23.48 2.65
N GLY A 124 -12.08 22.81 1.63
CA GLY A 124 -11.29 22.39 0.48
C GLY A 124 -10.86 23.60 -0.36
N THR A 125 -9.56 23.88 -0.46
CA THR A 125 -9.04 24.88 -1.41
C THR A 125 -8.68 24.20 -2.73
N ARG A 126 -9.40 24.52 -3.80
CA ARG A 126 -8.97 24.17 -5.17
C ARG A 126 -8.37 25.43 -5.81
N GLY A 127 -7.08 25.63 -5.60
CA GLY A 127 -6.37 26.82 -6.10
C GLY A 127 -6.48 28.01 -5.15
N ARG A 128 -6.78 29.20 -5.68
CA ARG A 128 -6.90 30.46 -4.92
C ARG A 128 -8.30 30.69 -4.33
N GLU A 129 -9.18 29.69 -4.43
CA GLU A 129 -10.59 29.78 -4.05
C GLU A 129 -10.89 28.75 -2.94
N ILE A 130 -11.48 29.24 -1.85
CA ILE A 130 -11.93 28.44 -0.71
C ILE A 130 -13.37 28.00 -1.01
N ILE A 131 -13.58 26.70 -1.25
CA ILE A 131 -14.93 26.14 -1.39
C ILE A 131 -15.35 25.62 -0.02
N ARG A 132 -16.36 26.27 0.58
CA ARG A 132 -17.03 25.76 1.78
C ARG A 132 -18.06 24.73 1.32
N LEU A 133 -17.82 23.46 1.62
CA LEU A 133 -18.87 22.44 1.48
C LEU A 133 -19.87 22.68 2.60
N ARG A 134 -21.05 23.17 2.23
CA ARG A 134 -22.17 23.35 3.15
C ARG A 134 -22.79 21.98 3.39
N ASP A 135 -22.85 21.53 4.63
CA ASP A 135 -23.69 20.41 5.03
C ASP A 135 -25.15 20.86 4.87
N GLU A 136 -25.84 20.34 3.86
CA GLU A 136 -27.29 20.48 3.74
C GLU A 136 -27.95 19.27 4.42
N GLU A 137 -28.15 19.36 5.73
CA GLU A 137 -29.18 18.61 6.44
C GLU A 137 -30.44 19.49 6.56
N ASP A 138 -31.41 19.17 5.70
CA ASP A 138 -32.87 19.24 5.86
C ASP A 138 -33.52 20.51 6.44
N GLU A 139 -34.06 21.35 5.56
CA GLU A 139 -35.22 22.19 5.86
C GLU A 139 -36.39 21.86 4.92
N ASN A 140 -37.43 21.27 5.50
CA ASN A 140 -38.71 20.95 4.86
C ASN A 140 -39.39 22.20 4.27
N GLY A 141 -39.87 22.09 3.02
CA GLY A 141 -41.19 22.65 2.67
C GLY A 141 -41.32 23.51 1.42
N ASN A 142 -41.71 22.83 0.33
CA ASN A 142 -42.80 23.22 -0.59
C ASN A 142 -42.57 24.32 -1.66
N GLY A 143 -42.61 23.93 -2.94
CA GLY A 143 -42.64 24.86 -4.08
C GLY A 143 -42.60 24.17 -5.44
N GLU A 144 -43.78 23.97 -6.03
CA GLU A 144 -44.10 23.26 -7.27
C GLU A 144 -43.51 23.81 -8.61
N ARG A 145 -43.33 22.86 -9.54
CA ARG A 145 -43.53 22.89 -11.02
C ARG A 145 -42.46 23.48 -11.96
N GLY A 146 -41.99 22.61 -12.86
CA GLY A 146 -41.35 22.94 -14.13
C GLY A 146 -40.81 21.72 -14.87
N VAL A 147 -41.70 20.92 -15.49
CA VAL A 147 -41.36 19.70 -16.26
C VAL A 147 -40.87 20.07 -17.67
N THR A 148 -39.69 19.58 -18.05
CA THR A 148 -39.37 19.30 -19.47
C THR A 148 -38.47 18.06 -19.57
N GLN A 149 -38.98 17.01 -20.21
CA GLN A 149 -38.32 15.73 -20.56
C GLN A 149 -37.44 15.95 -21.82
N LEU A 150 -36.25 15.36 -22.04
CA LEU A 150 -35.80 13.98 -22.38
C LEU A 150 -34.30 14.08 -22.82
N PRO A 151 -33.53 13.00 -23.13
CA PRO A 151 -33.62 11.58 -22.74
C PRO A 151 -32.29 11.00 -22.17
N SER A 152 -32.43 9.90 -21.42
CA SER A 152 -31.58 8.69 -21.37
C SER A 152 -30.05 8.80 -21.48
N GLN A 153 -29.34 8.52 -20.37
CA GLN A 153 -28.23 7.56 -20.40
C GLN A 153 -28.03 6.90 -19.03
N THR A 154 -28.30 5.60 -19.02
CA THR A 154 -28.05 4.67 -17.92
C THR A 154 -26.56 4.35 -17.90
N GLN A 155 -25.85 4.72 -16.82
CA GLN A 155 -24.64 4.00 -16.40
C GLN A 155 -24.37 4.21 -14.90
N THR A 156 -24.75 3.18 -14.15
CA THR A 156 -24.05 2.59 -13.02
C THR A 156 -22.65 3.13 -12.71
N GLN A 157 -22.45 3.71 -11.53
CA GLN A 157 -21.64 3.16 -10.42
C GLN A 157 -21.41 4.25 -9.38
N GLY A 158 -21.88 4.00 -8.15
CA GLY A 158 -21.52 4.79 -6.99
C GLY A 158 -20.00 4.74 -6.77
N GLY A 159 -19.37 5.91 -6.75
CA GLY A 159 -17.93 6.00 -6.60
C GLY A 159 -17.40 7.42 -6.79
N ALA A 160 -17.70 8.32 -5.85
CA ALA A 160 -16.96 9.57 -5.61
C ALA A 160 -17.54 10.20 -4.35
N ALA A 161 -16.80 10.66 -3.34
CA ALA A 161 -15.49 11.28 -3.41
C ALA A 161 -14.54 10.70 -2.36
N ARG A 162 -13.47 10.02 -2.79
CA ARG A 162 -12.25 10.02 -2.00
C ARG A 162 -11.65 11.41 -2.17
N ALA A 163 -11.79 12.24 -1.14
CA ALA A 163 -11.04 13.49 -1.03
C ALA A 163 -9.59 13.20 -1.42
N THR A 164 -9.14 13.81 -2.52
CA THR A 164 -7.73 13.85 -2.90
C THR A 164 -7.00 14.58 -1.78
N ILE A 165 -6.52 13.81 -0.79
CA ILE A 165 -5.45 14.25 0.09
C ILE A 165 -4.37 14.75 -0.85
N SER A 166 -4.05 16.04 -0.80
CA SER A 166 -3.10 16.72 -1.68
C SER A 166 -1.67 16.24 -1.38
N GLY A 167 -1.41 14.95 -1.62
CA GLY A 167 -0.09 14.38 -1.76
C GLY A 167 0.61 15.18 -2.84
N GLY A 168 1.80 15.70 -2.53
CA GLY A 168 2.46 16.74 -3.32
C GLY A 168 2.46 16.41 -4.82
N GLY A 169 2.40 17.46 -5.63
CA GLY A 169 2.33 17.35 -7.09
C GLY A 169 3.45 16.50 -7.68
N GLU A 170 3.46 16.38 -9.01
CA GLU A 170 4.33 15.49 -9.81
C GLU A 170 5.84 15.49 -9.45
N LYS A 171 6.31 16.49 -8.69
CA LYS A 171 7.70 16.66 -8.21
C LYS A 171 7.95 16.29 -6.73
N ALA A 172 6.98 15.69 -6.03
CA ALA A 172 7.14 15.35 -4.62
C ALA A 172 8.08 14.15 -4.40
N THR A 173 9.04 14.32 -3.49
CA THR A 173 9.95 13.28 -3.00
C THR A 173 9.42 12.66 -1.72
N HIS A 174 9.33 11.33 -1.70
CA HIS A 174 8.85 10.59 -0.55
C HIS A 174 9.95 9.80 0.15
N LYS A 175 9.82 9.71 1.47
CA LYS A 175 10.58 8.77 2.31
C LYS A 175 9.63 7.67 2.76
N LEU A 176 10.06 6.42 2.63
CA LEU A 176 9.33 5.24 3.07
C LEU A 176 10.02 4.60 4.27
N VAL A 177 9.23 3.99 5.14
CA VAL A 177 9.71 2.95 6.06
C VAL A 177 9.26 1.62 5.49
N LEU A 178 10.21 0.74 5.20
CA LEU A 178 9.98 -0.55 4.57
C LEU A 178 10.38 -1.67 5.53
N GLN A 179 9.75 -2.83 5.40
CA GLN A 179 10.05 -4.00 6.22
C GLN A 179 10.07 -5.27 5.38
N ASP A 180 11.05 -6.15 5.62
CA ASP A 180 11.11 -7.47 5.00
C ASP A 180 10.32 -8.54 5.78
N ALA A 181 10.30 -9.76 5.26
CA ALA A 181 9.60 -10.88 5.88
C ALA A 181 10.18 -11.34 7.23
N LYS A 182 11.43 -10.97 7.56
CA LYS A 182 12.02 -11.22 8.89
C LYS A 182 11.72 -10.09 9.88
N GLY A 183 11.02 -9.05 9.44
CA GLY A 183 10.72 -7.89 10.25
C GLY A 183 11.83 -6.84 10.26
N GLN A 184 12.89 -7.02 9.48
CA GLN A 184 13.98 -6.06 9.37
C GLN A 184 13.49 -4.81 8.65
N LYS A 185 13.71 -3.64 9.27
CA LYS A 185 13.26 -2.35 8.76
C LYS A 185 14.39 -1.64 8.02
N ILE A 186 14.03 -0.91 6.97
CA ILE A 186 14.96 -0.06 6.22
C ILE A 186 14.23 1.17 5.71
N TYR A 187 14.94 2.29 5.58
CA TYR A 187 14.38 3.47 4.93
C TYR A 187 14.50 3.35 3.41
N GLY A 188 13.48 3.83 2.70
CA GLY A 188 13.54 4.08 1.26
C GLY A 188 13.46 5.57 0.99
N LEU A 189 14.24 6.08 0.07
CA LEU A 189 14.14 7.46 -0.41
C LEU A 189 13.88 7.44 -1.91
N GLU A 190 12.83 8.12 -2.35
CA GLU A 190 12.48 8.26 -3.77
C GLU A 190 13.52 9.14 -4.48
N LEU A 191 14.53 8.50 -5.08
CA LEU A 191 15.60 9.16 -5.82
C LEU A 191 15.11 9.61 -7.20
N ARG A 192 14.34 8.74 -7.86
CA ARG A 192 13.63 9.02 -9.11
C ARG A 192 12.16 8.68 -8.94
N LYS A 193 11.29 9.41 -9.65
CA LYS A 193 9.84 9.30 -9.48
C LYS A 193 9.37 7.87 -9.73
N VAL A 194 8.61 7.32 -8.79
CA VAL A 194 7.88 6.07 -8.94
C VAL A 194 6.40 6.39 -8.86
N ASP A 195 5.65 6.21 -9.95
CA ASP A 195 4.27 6.72 -10.11
C ASP A 195 3.30 6.30 -8.99
N LYS A 196 3.50 5.10 -8.45
CA LYS A 196 2.69 4.54 -7.36
C LYS A 196 3.10 5.03 -5.97
N ILE A 197 4.28 5.63 -5.81
CA ILE A 197 4.75 6.21 -4.55
C ILE A 197 4.21 7.63 -4.44
N ALA A 198 3.10 7.76 -3.73
CA ALA A 198 2.58 9.03 -3.25
C ALA A 198 1.61 8.79 -2.09
N ILE A 199 1.49 9.78 -1.22
CA ILE A 199 0.47 9.81 -0.18
C ILE A 199 -0.92 9.80 -0.85
N GLY A 200 -1.78 8.87 -0.42
CA GLY A 200 -3.11 8.66 -1.01
C GLY A 200 -3.13 7.71 -2.22
N LYS A 201 -1.97 7.37 -2.78
CA LYS A 201 -1.82 6.31 -3.81
C LYS A 201 -1.27 5.01 -3.22
N LEU A 202 -0.18 5.12 -2.46
CA LEU A 202 0.48 4.01 -1.78
C LEU A 202 -0.23 3.73 -0.45
N ASN A 203 -0.63 2.49 -0.22
CA ASN A 203 -1.27 2.07 1.02
C ASN A 203 -0.24 1.54 2.03
N ILE A 204 -0.62 1.51 3.29
CA ILE A 204 0.21 0.90 4.34
C ILE A 204 -0.03 -0.60 4.35
N GLY A 205 1.05 -1.34 4.52
CA GLY A 205 1.14 -2.78 4.30
C GLY A 205 1.16 -3.16 2.82
N GLU A 206 1.20 -2.21 1.89
CA GLU A 206 1.31 -2.51 0.46
C GLU A 206 2.64 -3.22 0.15
N LYS A 207 2.61 -4.20 -0.74
CA LYS A 207 3.78 -5.01 -1.07
C LYS A 207 4.51 -4.43 -2.27
N MET A 208 5.83 -4.38 -2.18
CA MET A 208 6.69 -3.95 -3.26
C MET A 208 7.96 -4.80 -3.31
N VAL A 209 8.52 -4.94 -4.50
CA VAL A 209 9.80 -5.62 -4.72
C VAL A 209 10.83 -4.58 -5.10
N VAL A 210 11.93 -4.55 -4.36
CA VAL A 210 13.13 -3.84 -4.76
C VAL A 210 14.05 -4.84 -5.45
N LYS A 211 14.43 -4.51 -6.69
CA LYS A 211 15.22 -5.40 -7.55
C LYS A 211 16.68 -5.42 -7.15
N LYS A 212 17.33 -6.55 -7.44
CA LYS A 212 18.77 -6.67 -7.46
C LYS A 212 19.39 -5.51 -8.25
N GLY A 213 20.48 -4.97 -7.70
CA GLY A 213 21.17 -3.83 -8.28
C GLY A 213 20.68 -2.48 -7.75
N ALA A 214 19.63 -2.42 -6.91
CA ALA A 214 19.25 -1.17 -6.26
C ALA A 214 20.34 -0.68 -5.30
N SER A 215 20.69 0.60 -5.37
CA SER A 215 21.71 1.19 -4.52
C SER A 215 21.18 1.45 -3.11
N VAL A 216 22.02 1.21 -2.12
CA VAL A 216 21.76 1.48 -0.72
C VAL A 216 22.87 2.39 -0.19
N SER A 217 22.52 3.50 0.43
CA SER A 217 23.48 4.46 0.99
C SER A 217 23.14 4.71 2.44
N ARG A 218 24.09 4.42 3.35
CA ARG A 218 23.94 4.63 4.80
C ARG A 218 22.63 4.06 5.37
N GLY A 219 22.29 2.83 5.01
CA GLY A 219 21.05 2.20 5.47
C GLY A 219 19.76 2.68 4.79
N VAL A 220 19.85 3.40 3.66
CA VAL A 220 18.70 3.90 2.91
C VAL A 220 18.72 3.36 1.49
N ILE A 221 17.65 2.69 1.07
CA ILE A 221 17.47 2.26 -0.32
C ILE A 221 17.11 3.47 -1.18
N MET A 222 17.85 3.68 -2.26
CA MET A 222 17.48 4.67 -3.27
C MET A 222 16.45 4.04 -4.21
N LEU A 223 15.21 4.51 -4.14
CA LEU A 223 14.10 3.98 -4.92
C LEU A 223 14.07 4.66 -6.29
N GLU A 224 14.03 3.84 -7.32
CA GLU A 224 14.02 4.24 -8.72
C GLU A 224 13.01 3.37 -9.48
N PRO A 225 12.34 3.91 -10.52
CA PRO A 225 11.25 3.21 -11.19
C PRO A 225 11.70 1.89 -11.85
N GLU A 226 12.94 1.78 -12.33
CA GLU A 226 13.45 0.57 -12.99
C GLU A 226 13.83 -0.53 -11.99
N LYS A 227 13.95 -0.19 -10.70
CA LYS A 227 14.36 -1.11 -9.63
C LYS A 227 13.27 -1.36 -8.60
N CYS A 228 12.07 -0.84 -8.83
CA CYS A 228 10.95 -0.94 -7.89
C CYS A 228 9.69 -1.41 -8.60
N VAL A 229 9.08 -2.48 -8.08
CA VAL A 229 7.80 -3.01 -8.59
C VAL A 229 6.80 -3.03 -7.44
N VAL A 230 5.77 -2.18 -7.49
CA VAL A 230 4.69 -2.19 -6.50
C VAL A 230 3.65 -3.23 -6.88
N LEU A 231 3.55 -4.28 -6.07
CA LEU A 231 2.68 -5.44 -6.27
C LEU A 231 1.22 -5.16 -5.86
N GLY A 232 1.01 -4.19 -4.97
CA GLY A 232 -0.30 -3.83 -4.45
C GLY A 232 -0.64 -4.48 -3.10
N GLY A 233 -1.92 -4.46 -2.77
CA GLY A 233 -2.44 -4.91 -1.47
C GLY A 233 -2.35 -3.83 -0.39
N LYS A 234 -2.91 -4.14 0.78
CA LYS A 234 -2.82 -3.33 1.99
C LYS A 234 -3.14 -4.18 3.22
N VAL A 235 -2.52 -3.86 4.34
CA VAL A 235 -2.94 -4.43 5.63
C VAL A 235 -3.96 -3.48 6.23
N GLU A 236 -5.25 -3.84 6.15
CA GLU A 236 -6.37 -2.93 6.45
C GLU A 236 -6.25 -2.25 7.81
N ALA A 237 -5.95 -3.02 8.86
CA ALA A 237 -5.81 -2.49 10.21
C ALA A 237 -4.68 -1.44 10.30
N TRP A 238 -3.55 -1.67 9.61
CA TRP A 238 -2.41 -0.75 9.62
C TRP A 238 -2.70 0.50 8.82
N HIS A 239 -3.32 0.37 7.65
CA HIS A 239 -3.67 1.51 6.82
C HIS A 239 -4.70 2.40 7.50
N LYS A 240 -5.75 1.81 8.10
CA LYS A 240 -6.74 2.55 8.89
C LYS A 240 -6.08 3.31 10.04
N ALA A 241 -5.30 2.62 10.88
CA ALA A 241 -4.60 3.24 12.00
C ALA A 241 -3.64 4.35 11.55
N TRP A 242 -2.96 4.17 10.42
CA TRP A 242 -2.05 5.17 9.88
C TRP A 242 -2.79 6.42 9.42
N VAL A 243 -3.91 6.28 8.71
CA VAL A 243 -4.72 7.40 8.22
C VAL A 243 -5.30 8.19 9.40
N GLU A 244 -5.95 7.49 10.34
CA GLU A 244 -6.58 8.10 11.53
C GLU A 244 -5.54 8.79 12.43
N GLY A 245 -4.39 8.15 12.63
CA GLY A 245 -3.31 8.68 13.48
C GLY A 245 -2.38 9.69 12.80
N ARG A 246 -2.60 10.04 11.52
CA ARG A 246 -1.64 10.86 10.77
C ARG A 246 -1.57 12.31 11.27
N LEU A 247 -2.71 12.94 11.50
CA LEU A 247 -2.77 14.34 11.94
C LEU A 247 -2.08 14.52 13.30
N ALA A 248 -2.38 13.63 14.25
CA ALA A 248 -1.77 13.63 15.58
C ALA A 248 -0.24 13.51 15.50
N ARG A 249 0.27 12.53 14.72
CA ARG A 249 1.71 12.34 14.52
C ARG A 249 2.39 13.55 13.88
N LEU A 250 1.74 14.19 12.92
CA LEU A 250 2.28 15.41 12.29
C LEU A 250 2.34 16.58 13.29
N LYS A 251 1.30 16.77 14.11
CA LYS A 251 1.29 17.82 15.16
C LYS A 251 2.39 17.60 16.18
N GLU A 252 2.52 16.38 16.70
CA GLU A 252 3.58 16.00 17.64
C GLU A 252 4.97 16.25 17.04
N ALA A 253 5.18 15.84 15.79
CA ALA A 253 6.44 16.05 15.09
C ALA A 253 6.79 17.53 14.81
N VAL A 254 5.81 18.44 14.78
CA VAL A 254 6.08 19.88 14.71
C VAL A 254 6.42 20.44 16.09
N GLN A 255 5.68 20.04 17.12
CA GLN A 255 5.88 20.53 18.49
C GLN A 255 7.22 20.07 19.08
N GLY A 256 7.64 18.84 18.78
CA GLY A 256 8.91 18.29 19.25
C GLY A 256 10.17 18.83 18.55
N VAL A 257 10.03 19.61 17.46
CA VAL A 257 11.17 20.26 16.77
C VAL A 257 11.54 21.61 17.41
N GLY A 258 10.73 22.08 18.38
CA GLY A 258 10.95 23.33 19.12
C GLY A 258 11.69 23.21 20.46
N GLN A 259 12.28 22.04 20.77
CA GLN A 259 13.10 21.82 21.98
C GLN A 259 14.54 21.47 21.63
#